data_AF-A0A2S8HW57-F1
#
_entry.id   AF-A0A2S8HW57-F1
#
_cell.length_a   1.000
_cell.length_b   1.000
_cell.length_c   1.000
_cell.angle_alpha   90.00
_cell.angle_beta   90.00
_cell.angle_gamma   90.00
#
_symmetry.space_group_name_H-M   'P 1'
#
loop_
_entity.id
_entity.type
_entity.pdbx_description
1 polymer ?
#
loop_
_entity_poly.entity_id
_entity_poly.type
_entity_poly.pdbx_seq_one_letter_code
_entity_poly.pdbx_strand_id
1 'polypeptide(L)'
;MAWSFLDDEVKGVILRSARILTCSRARRGVFLTVVGCMAVSFVLPAHAKYDVDIDAPRSVRKLLKSHLDIARFAKRDDISDDQFDFLVTATPQQVRDLTATAGYFSPVVRTDVRMRDGKRDVRIAVDPGPQTVVSTVDLTFKGPVDTEDPKQEAATRFAFSLKPGDPFTQSDWDGAKGAALKQLQSRRYLGAKITS
;
A
#
# COMPACT_ATOMS: atom_id res chain seq x y z
N MET A 1 3.46 1.28 27.51
CA MET A 1 4.66 0.73 26.83
C MET A 1 4.70 1.36 25.46
N ALA A 2 5.65 2.27 25.27
CA ALA A 2 5.76 3.19 24.15
C ALA A 2 6.18 2.46 22.88
N TRP A 3 5.58 2.80 21.74
CA TRP A 3 6.07 2.41 20.42
C TRP A 3 5.99 3.59 19.47
N SER A 4 7.15 4.23 19.32
CA SER A 4 7.51 5.19 18.28
C SER A 4 7.53 4.42 16.95
N PHE A 5 6.71 4.85 15.98
CA PHE A 5 6.70 4.28 14.63
C PHE A 5 7.22 5.32 13.64
N LEU A 6 8.35 4.95 13.06
CA LEU A 6 9.17 5.56 12.01
C LEU A 6 8.50 6.65 11.15
N ASP A 7 9.02 7.85 11.37
CA ASP A 7 9.22 8.91 10.39
C ASP A 7 10.34 8.45 9.44
N ASP A 8 10.06 8.30 8.14
CA ASP A 8 11.11 8.24 7.11
C ASP A 8 10.60 8.78 5.77
N GLU A 9 10.77 10.10 5.66
CA GLU A 9 11.36 10.85 4.56
C GLU A 9 11.06 10.49 3.09
N VAL A 10 10.41 11.46 2.46
CA VAL A 10 10.16 11.72 1.04
C VAL A 10 11.44 11.97 0.23
N LYS A 11 11.71 11.21 -0.84
CA LYS A 11 12.50 11.61 -2.04
C LYS A 11 12.07 10.73 -3.22
N GLY A 12 11.74 11.15 -4.43
CA GLY A 12 11.70 12.43 -5.12
C GLY A 12 11.29 12.12 -6.57
N VAL A 13 10.23 12.75 -7.05
CA VAL A 13 9.74 12.64 -8.44
C VAL A 13 10.61 13.53 -9.33
N ILE A 14 11.22 12.98 -10.38
CA ILE A 14 11.80 13.75 -11.48
C ILE A 14 11.16 13.27 -12.78
N LEU A 15 10.11 13.99 -13.19
CA LEU A 15 9.60 14.00 -14.56
C LEU A 15 10.50 14.95 -15.39
N ARG A 16 11.14 14.43 -16.44
CA ARG A 16 11.71 15.27 -17.50
C ARG A 16 11.10 14.87 -18.84
N SER A 17 10.30 15.79 -19.35
CA SER A 17 9.72 15.83 -20.69
C SER A 17 10.70 16.46 -21.69
N ALA A 18 10.37 16.30 -22.98
CA ALA A 18 10.96 16.91 -24.18
C ALA A 18 12.30 16.30 -24.67
N ARG A 19 12.55 16.06 -25.96
CA ARG A 19 12.12 16.77 -27.16
C ARG A 19 11.95 15.84 -28.37
N ILE A 20 10.96 16.19 -29.19
CA ILE A 20 10.79 15.75 -30.57
C ILE A 20 11.87 16.43 -31.43
N LEU A 21 12.62 15.65 -32.19
CA LEU A 21 13.35 16.13 -33.38
C LEU A 21 13.00 15.22 -34.55
N THR A 22 12.11 15.74 -35.39
CA THR A 22 11.96 15.39 -36.80
C THR A 22 13.32 15.46 -37.50
N CYS A 23 13.69 14.40 -38.21
CA CYS A 23 14.60 14.52 -39.34
C CYS A 23 14.05 13.70 -40.52
N SER A 24 14.13 14.33 -41.68
CA SER A 24 13.44 14.07 -42.91
C SER A 24 14.16 13.07 -43.81
N ARG A 25 13.34 12.31 -44.57
CA ARG A 25 13.47 12.07 -46.02
C ARG A 25 14.75 11.37 -46.51
N ALA A 26 14.61 10.16 -47.03
CA ALA A 26 14.79 9.91 -48.47
C ALA A 26 14.49 8.45 -48.87
N ARG A 27 13.90 8.37 -50.06
CA ARG A 27 13.58 7.18 -50.89
C ARG A 27 14.82 6.34 -51.20
N ARG A 28 14.63 5.02 -51.35
CA ARG A 28 14.60 4.29 -52.64
C ARG A 28 14.51 2.78 -52.37
N GLY A 29 13.60 2.12 -53.08
CA GLY A 29 13.39 0.68 -52.98
C GLY A 29 14.39 -0.12 -53.80
N VAL A 30 14.62 -1.37 -53.39
CA VAL A 30 15.01 -2.49 -54.24
C VAL A 30 14.37 -3.77 -53.69
N PHE A 31 13.69 -4.47 -54.58
CA PHE A 31 13.14 -5.83 -54.49
C PHE A 31 14.25 -6.88 -54.35
N LEU A 32 14.04 -7.96 -53.59
CA LEU A 32 14.35 -9.38 -53.91
C LEU A 32 14.59 -10.25 -52.65
N THR A 33 13.56 -11.04 -52.32
CA THR A 33 13.55 -12.51 -52.13
C THR A 33 14.48 -13.25 -51.14
N VAL A 34 13.83 -14.23 -50.45
CA VAL A 34 14.33 -15.43 -49.74
C VAL A 34 15.05 -15.13 -48.41
N VAL A 35 14.73 -15.68 -47.23
CA VAL A 35 14.31 -17.03 -46.83
C VAL A 35 13.44 -16.89 -45.58
N GLY A 36 12.28 -17.53 -45.55
CA GLY A 36 11.46 -17.67 -44.36
C GLY A 36 12.13 -18.58 -43.35
N CYS A 37 12.73 -17.99 -42.32
CA CYS A 37 13.00 -18.71 -41.07
C CYS A 37 11.85 -18.37 -40.12
N MET A 38 10.76 -19.13 -40.25
CA MET A 38 9.63 -19.07 -39.32
C MET A 38 10.08 -19.69 -38.00
N ALA A 39 10.85 -18.91 -37.23
CA ALA A 39 11.15 -19.25 -35.85
C ALA A 39 9.84 -19.16 -35.08
N VAL A 40 9.17 -20.29 -34.92
CA VAL A 40 8.07 -20.45 -33.97
C VAL A 40 8.71 -20.30 -32.59
N SER A 41 8.79 -19.07 -32.11
CA SER A 41 9.04 -18.81 -30.71
C SER A 41 7.87 -19.42 -29.96
N PHE A 42 8.07 -20.62 -29.42
CA PHE A 42 7.24 -21.14 -28.35
C PHE A 42 7.40 -20.19 -27.17
N VAL A 43 6.53 -19.18 -27.12
CA VAL A 43 6.27 -18.44 -25.89
C VAL A 43 5.55 -19.43 -25.00
N LEU A 44 6.32 -20.21 -24.24
CA LEU A 44 5.73 -20.96 -23.14
C LEU A 44 5.11 -19.93 -22.19
N PRO A 45 3.81 -20.03 -21.89
CA PRO A 45 3.20 -19.16 -20.90
C PRO A 45 4.02 -19.29 -19.62
N ALA A 46 4.58 -18.15 -19.17
CA ALA A 46 5.24 -18.04 -17.88
C ALA A 46 4.18 -18.35 -16.81
N HIS A 47 4.11 -19.61 -16.42
CA HIS A 47 3.18 -20.05 -15.41
C HIS A 47 3.76 -19.69 -14.06
N ALA A 48 3.00 -18.89 -13.30
CA ALA A 48 3.21 -18.73 -11.87
C ALA A 48 3.52 -20.09 -11.24
N LYS A 49 4.58 -20.14 -10.42
CA LYS A 49 5.01 -21.37 -9.74
C LYS A 49 3.94 -21.89 -8.77
N TYR A 50 3.07 -20.99 -8.29
CA TYR A 50 1.95 -21.27 -7.40
C TYR A 50 0.82 -20.25 -7.58
N ASP A 51 -0.38 -20.65 -7.20
CA ASP A 51 -1.56 -19.79 -7.17
C ASP A 51 -1.91 -19.39 -5.73
N VAL A 52 -2.54 -18.22 -5.55
CA VAL A 52 -2.94 -17.68 -4.24
C VAL A 52 -4.42 -17.31 -4.26
N ASP A 53 -5.19 -17.96 -3.40
CA ASP A 53 -6.59 -17.68 -3.13
C ASP A 53 -6.76 -17.06 -1.74
N ILE A 54 -7.47 -15.93 -1.65
CA ILE A 54 -7.67 -15.19 -0.41
C ILE A 54 -9.17 -15.11 -0.13
N ASP A 55 -9.60 -15.84 0.90
CA ASP A 55 -10.96 -15.83 1.43
C ASP A 55 -11.04 -14.84 2.59
N ALA A 56 -11.66 -13.70 2.34
CA ALA A 56 -11.84 -12.61 3.30
C ALA A 56 -12.94 -11.65 2.84
N PRO A 57 -13.51 -10.80 3.72
CA PRO A 57 -14.38 -9.70 3.33
C PRO A 57 -13.76 -8.79 2.27
N ARG A 58 -14.59 -8.17 1.43
CA ARG A 58 -14.14 -7.48 0.20
C ARG A 58 -13.06 -6.41 0.44
N SER A 59 -13.19 -5.61 1.51
CA SER A 59 -12.22 -4.57 1.88
C SER A 59 -10.85 -5.18 2.23
N VAL A 60 -10.85 -6.13 3.16
CA VAL A 60 -9.65 -6.85 3.62
C VAL A 60 -8.99 -7.61 2.47
N ARG A 61 -9.77 -8.33 1.67
CA ARG A 61 -9.25 -9.06 0.51
C ARG A 61 -8.52 -8.14 -0.48
N LYS A 62 -9.04 -6.94 -0.73
CA LYS A 62 -8.39 -5.95 -1.62
C LYS A 62 -7.06 -5.47 -1.04
N LEU A 63 -7.01 -5.17 0.26
CA LEU A 63 -5.80 -4.80 0.98
C LEU A 63 -4.74 -5.90 0.87
N LEU A 64 -5.10 -7.12 1.25
CA LEU A 64 -4.16 -8.26 1.24
C LEU A 64 -3.67 -8.58 -0.18
N LYS A 65 -4.54 -8.60 -1.20
CA LYS A 65 -4.10 -8.81 -2.60
C LYS A 65 -3.09 -7.77 -3.09
N SER A 66 -3.13 -6.56 -2.54
CA SER A 66 -2.28 -5.45 -2.98
C SER A 66 -0.93 -5.42 -2.26
N HIS A 67 -0.88 -5.90 -1.01
CA HIS A 67 0.28 -5.69 -0.14
C HIS A 67 0.91 -6.98 0.42
N LEU A 68 0.25 -8.12 0.28
CA LEU A 68 0.79 -9.38 0.80
C LEU A 68 1.91 -9.88 -0.12
N ASP A 69 3.06 -10.23 0.46
CA ASP A 69 4.23 -10.63 -0.32
C ASP A 69 3.97 -11.89 -1.12
N ILE A 70 3.38 -12.92 -0.52
CA ILE A 70 3.05 -14.17 -1.22
C ILE A 70 2.16 -13.95 -2.45
N ALA A 71 1.24 -12.97 -2.41
CA ALA A 71 0.42 -12.60 -3.57
C ALA A 71 1.21 -11.84 -4.64
N ARG A 72 2.18 -11.01 -4.23
CA ARG A 72 3.09 -10.28 -5.12
C ARG A 72 4.07 -11.21 -5.83
N PHE A 73 4.70 -12.12 -5.09
CA PHE A 73 5.70 -13.07 -5.60
C PHE A 73 5.06 -14.22 -6.40
N ALA A 74 3.76 -14.49 -6.27
CA ALA A 74 3.06 -15.46 -7.13
C ALA A 74 3.17 -15.14 -8.63
N LYS A 75 3.36 -13.86 -8.99
CA LYS A 75 3.51 -13.43 -10.39
C LYS A 75 4.92 -13.68 -10.96
N ARG A 76 5.86 -14.10 -10.13
CA ARG A 76 7.26 -14.38 -10.52
C ARG A 76 7.46 -15.88 -10.75
N ASP A 77 8.33 -16.19 -11.69
CA ASP A 77 8.73 -17.55 -12.09
C ASP A 77 10.05 -18.01 -11.43
N ASP A 78 10.78 -17.10 -10.79
CA ASP A 78 12.12 -17.33 -10.23
C ASP A 78 12.14 -17.58 -8.70
N ILE A 79 11.03 -18.05 -8.12
CA ILE A 79 10.92 -18.30 -6.68
C ILE A 79 11.51 -19.67 -6.33
N SER A 80 12.50 -19.73 -5.42
CA SER A 80 13.02 -20.99 -4.88
C SER A 80 12.02 -21.66 -3.92
N ASP A 81 12.27 -22.92 -3.54
CA ASP A 81 11.42 -23.59 -2.56
C ASP A 81 11.58 -22.99 -1.16
N ASP A 82 12.80 -22.73 -0.73
CA ASP A 82 13.08 -22.06 0.56
C ASP A 82 12.41 -20.67 0.66
N GLN A 83 12.44 -19.91 -0.44
CA GLN A 83 11.78 -18.61 -0.49
C GLN A 83 10.26 -18.74 -0.40
N PHE A 84 9.68 -19.74 -1.06
CA PHE A 84 8.25 -20.02 -0.96
C PHE A 84 7.85 -20.38 0.48
N ASP A 85 8.61 -21.26 1.14
CA ASP A 85 8.35 -21.67 2.52
C ASP A 85 8.46 -20.49 3.50
N PHE A 86 9.43 -19.59 3.27
CA PHE A 86 9.54 -18.34 4.01
C PHE A 86 8.29 -17.46 3.82
N LEU A 87 7.81 -17.28 2.59
CA LEU A 87 6.61 -16.49 2.31
C LEU A 87 5.36 -17.07 2.99
N VAL A 88 5.18 -18.38 2.96
CA VAL A 88 4.06 -19.07 3.63
C VAL A 88 4.15 -18.87 5.14
N THR A 89 5.34 -19.03 5.73
CA THR A 89 5.57 -18.89 7.17
C THR A 89 5.35 -17.45 7.65
N ALA A 90 5.74 -16.46 6.85
CA ALA A 90 5.57 -15.03 7.17
C ALA A 90 4.12 -14.55 6.98
N THR A 91 3.31 -15.24 6.18
CA THR A 91 1.97 -14.81 5.78
C THR A 91 1.06 -14.45 6.97
N PRO A 92 0.93 -15.28 8.03
CA PRO A 92 0.03 -14.95 9.13
C PRO A 92 0.38 -13.63 9.84
N GLN A 93 1.67 -13.33 10.01
CA GLN A 93 2.10 -12.08 10.62
C GLN A 93 1.85 -10.89 9.70
N GLN A 94 2.18 -11.01 8.41
CA GLN A 94 1.91 -9.93 7.44
C GLN A 94 0.42 -9.61 7.35
N VAL A 95 -0.45 -10.63 7.39
CA VAL A 95 -1.91 -10.40 7.42
C VAL A 95 -2.29 -9.59 8.66
N ARG A 96 -1.78 -9.95 9.85
CA ARG A 96 -2.07 -9.20 11.10
C ARG A 96 -1.63 -7.73 11.00
N ASP A 97 -0.43 -7.50 10.50
CA ASP A 97 0.13 -6.15 10.38
C ASP A 97 -0.68 -5.31 9.38
N LEU A 98 -1.03 -5.88 8.22
CA LEU A 98 -1.85 -5.21 7.22
C LEU A 98 -3.25 -4.92 7.75
N THR A 99 -3.93 -5.90 8.35
CA THR A 99 -5.30 -5.69 8.83
C THR A 99 -5.37 -4.70 9.99
N ALA A 100 -4.31 -4.57 10.80
CA ALA A 100 -4.21 -3.56 11.83
C ALA A 100 -4.28 -2.13 11.27
N THR A 101 -3.71 -1.88 10.07
CA THR A 101 -3.81 -0.57 9.39
C THR A 101 -5.25 -0.21 9.00
N ALA A 102 -6.11 -1.22 8.83
CA ALA A 102 -7.53 -1.05 8.55
C ALA A 102 -8.41 -1.13 9.82
N GLY A 103 -7.80 -1.17 11.01
CA GLY A 103 -8.50 -1.19 12.29
C GLY A 103 -8.96 -2.57 12.76
N TYR A 104 -8.43 -3.66 12.19
CA TYR A 104 -8.72 -5.02 12.63
C TYR A 104 -7.51 -5.59 13.39
N PHE A 105 -7.59 -5.60 14.71
CA PHE A 105 -6.48 -5.99 15.59
C PHE A 105 -6.55 -7.43 16.10
N SER A 106 -7.64 -8.14 15.86
CA SER A 106 -7.82 -9.53 16.31
C SER A 106 -8.19 -10.49 15.18
N PRO A 107 -7.45 -10.50 14.05
CA PRO A 107 -7.75 -11.39 12.95
C PRO A 107 -7.40 -12.85 13.28
N VAL A 108 -8.24 -13.76 12.81
CA VAL A 108 -7.98 -15.20 12.77
C VAL A 108 -7.55 -15.56 11.35
N VAL A 109 -6.34 -16.08 11.20
CA VAL A 109 -5.72 -16.37 9.91
C VAL A 109 -5.43 -17.87 9.83
N ARG A 110 -5.79 -18.49 8.71
CA ARG A 110 -5.44 -19.87 8.37
C ARG A 110 -4.80 -19.88 6.99
N THR A 111 -3.64 -20.50 6.91
CA THR A 111 -2.90 -20.71 5.65
C THR A 111 -2.85 -22.21 5.38
N ASP A 112 -3.24 -22.60 4.19
CA ASP A 112 -3.27 -23.99 3.73
C ASP A 112 -2.60 -24.07 2.36
N VAL A 113 -1.69 -25.02 2.19
CA VAL A 113 -0.95 -25.23 0.95
C VAL A 113 -1.29 -26.62 0.43
N ARG A 114 -1.78 -26.69 -0.81
CA ARG A 114 -2.11 -27.95 -1.49
C ARG A 114 -1.40 -28.05 -2.82
N MET A 115 -1.32 -29.26 -3.35
CA MET A 115 -0.96 -29.47 -4.75
C MET A 115 -2.24 -29.68 -5.56
N ARG A 116 -2.42 -28.91 -6.63
CA ARG A 116 -3.49 -29.07 -7.62
C ARG A 116 -2.87 -29.02 -9.01
N ASP A 117 -3.15 -30.02 -9.84
CA ASP A 117 -2.66 -30.11 -11.23
C ASP A 117 -1.13 -29.92 -11.38
N GLY A 118 -0.36 -30.44 -10.41
CA GLY A 118 1.10 -30.31 -10.38
C GLY A 118 1.63 -28.94 -9.95
N LYS A 119 0.75 -28.00 -9.54
CA LYS A 119 1.11 -26.68 -9.01
C LYS A 119 0.73 -26.55 -7.55
N ARG A 120 1.45 -25.69 -6.82
CA ARG A 120 1.10 -25.33 -5.44
C ARG A 120 -0.08 -24.35 -5.46
N ASP A 121 -1.10 -24.62 -4.67
CA ASP A 121 -2.30 -23.79 -4.46
C ASP A 121 -2.30 -23.34 -3.00
N VAL A 122 -2.16 -22.03 -2.76
CA VAL A 122 -2.11 -21.44 -1.41
C VAL A 122 -3.45 -20.80 -1.11
N ARG A 123 -4.15 -21.31 -0.10
CA ARG A 123 -5.39 -20.74 0.41
C ARG A 123 -5.15 -20.01 1.72
N ILE A 124 -5.55 -18.75 1.77
CA ILE A 124 -5.46 -17.89 2.94
C ILE A 124 -6.87 -17.50 3.34
N ALA A 125 -7.37 -18.06 4.44
CA ALA A 125 -8.65 -17.69 5.03
C ALA A 125 -8.44 -16.70 6.17
N VAL A 126 -9.12 -15.55 6.11
CA VAL A 126 -9.01 -14.46 7.07
C VAL A 126 -10.39 -14.07 7.57
N ASP A 127 -10.61 -14.29 8.86
CA ASP A 127 -11.67 -13.63 9.60
C ASP A 127 -11.04 -12.42 10.32
N PRO A 128 -11.35 -11.18 9.90
CA PRO A 128 -10.73 -9.99 10.49
C PRO A 128 -11.23 -9.68 11.91
N GLY A 129 -12.37 -10.25 12.33
CA GLY A 129 -13.02 -9.89 13.59
C GLY A 129 -13.62 -8.48 13.60
N PRO A 130 -13.91 -7.92 14.78
CA PRO A 130 -14.50 -6.59 14.91
C PRO A 130 -13.51 -5.49 14.50
N GLN A 131 -14.02 -4.46 13.83
CA GLN A 131 -13.24 -3.26 13.52
C GLN A 131 -13.24 -2.33 14.74
N THR A 132 -12.06 -1.82 15.10
CA THR A 132 -11.92 -0.80 16.14
C THR A 132 -12.52 0.52 15.69
N VAL A 133 -13.13 1.21 16.65
CA VAL A 133 -13.67 2.56 16.47
C VAL A 133 -12.88 3.55 17.32
N VAL A 134 -12.83 4.80 16.87
CA VAL A 134 -12.23 5.90 17.62
C VAL A 134 -13.11 6.19 18.83
N SER A 135 -12.56 6.13 20.05
CA SER A 135 -13.30 6.44 21.28
C SER A 135 -13.30 7.93 21.60
N THR A 136 -12.12 8.55 21.55
CA THR A 136 -11.91 9.96 21.89
C THR A 136 -10.80 10.52 21.01
N VAL A 137 -10.88 11.82 20.73
CA VAL A 137 -9.84 12.57 20.03
C VAL A 137 -9.50 13.82 20.84
N ASP A 138 -8.31 13.84 21.42
CA ASP A 138 -7.80 14.96 22.22
C ASP A 138 -6.68 15.68 21.47
N LEU A 139 -6.92 16.95 21.11
CA LEU A 139 -5.92 17.82 20.49
C LEU A 139 -5.42 18.82 21.53
N THR A 140 -4.12 18.82 21.76
CA THR A 140 -3.44 19.77 22.64
C THR A 140 -2.53 20.66 21.82
N PHE A 141 -2.65 21.97 22.01
CA PHE A 141 -1.84 22.96 21.34
C PHE A 141 -0.78 23.50 22.28
N LYS A 142 0.39 23.87 21.74
CA LYS A 142 1.50 24.44 22.51
C LYS A 142 2.05 25.66 21.79
N GLY A 143 2.46 26.65 22.57
CA GLY A 143 3.01 27.91 22.06
C GLY A 143 1.93 28.98 21.82
N PRO A 144 2.24 30.04 21.07
CA PRO A 144 1.38 31.23 20.98
C PRO A 144 -0.02 31.00 20.40
N VAL A 145 -0.27 29.89 19.70
CA VAL A 145 -1.61 29.59 19.16
C VAL A 145 -2.65 29.36 20.27
N ASP A 146 -2.22 28.76 21.39
CA ASP A 146 -3.10 28.37 22.51
C ASP A 146 -3.63 29.60 23.26
N THR A 147 -2.88 30.71 23.26
CA THR A 147 -3.23 31.93 24.01
C THR A 147 -3.58 33.12 23.12
N GLU A 148 -2.97 33.25 21.94
CA GLU A 148 -3.10 34.45 21.10
C GLU A 148 -4.07 34.29 19.92
N ASP A 149 -4.36 33.05 19.47
CA ASP A 149 -5.15 32.82 18.26
C ASP A 149 -6.18 31.69 18.40
N PRO A 150 -7.21 31.86 19.26
CA PRO A 150 -8.25 30.86 19.47
C PRO A 150 -9.05 30.55 18.20
N LYS A 151 -9.11 31.47 17.23
CA LYS A 151 -9.78 31.24 15.94
C LYS A 151 -9.00 30.23 15.10
N GLN A 152 -7.69 30.37 15.04
CA GLN A 152 -6.83 29.42 14.32
C GLN A 152 -6.80 28.05 15.00
N GLU A 153 -6.78 28.02 16.34
CA GLU A 153 -6.90 26.78 17.10
C GLU A 153 -8.22 26.06 16.78
N ALA A 154 -9.36 26.75 16.90
CA ALA A 154 -10.68 26.19 16.61
C ALA A 154 -10.79 25.69 15.17
N ALA A 155 -10.27 26.46 14.20
CA ALA A 155 -10.23 26.02 12.80
C ALA A 155 -9.36 24.77 12.62
N THR A 156 -8.25 24.65 13.34
CA THR A 156 -7.38 23.47 13.32
C THR A 156 -8.09 22.25 13.92
N ARG A 157 -8.79 22.41 15.05
CA ARG A 157 -9.62 21.35 15.64
C ARG A 157 -10.71 20.90 14.66
N PHE A 158 -11.35 21.84 13.97
CA PHE A 158 -12.38 21.53 12.98
C PHE A 158 -11.83 20.82 11.73
N ALA A 159 -10.58 21.11 11.35
CA ALA A 159 -9.91 20.45 10.22
C ALA A 159 -9.53 18.99 10.53
N PHE A 160 -9.47 18.59 11.81
CA PHE A 160 -9.27 17.20 12.19
C PHE A 160 -10.55 16.39 11.94
N SER A 161 -10.54 15.57 10.89
CA SER A 161 -11.77 14.97 10.35
C SER A 161 -12.32 13.78 11.14
N LEU A 162 -11.47 13.06 11.87
CA LEU A 162 -11.88 11.88 12.64
C LEU A 162 -12.66 12.26 13.90
N LYS A 163 -13.77 11.57 14.14
CA LYS A 163 -14.66 11.79 15.28
C LYS A 163 -14.80 10.52 16.12
N PRO A 164 -15.16 10.67 17.41
CA PRO A 164 -15.63 9.55 18.22
C PRO A 164 -16.74 8.77 17.51
N GLY A 165 -16.59 7.45 17.46
CA GLY A 165 -17.50 6.52 16.79
C GLY A 165 -17.11 6.16 15.35
N ASP A 166 -16.20 6.91 14.71
CA ASP A 166 -15.73 6.57 13.37
C ASP A 166 -14.89 5.28 13.39
N PRO A 167 -14.96 4.42 12.36
CA PRO A 167 -14.06 3.29 12.22
C PRO A 167 -12.60 3.76 12.14
N PHE A 168 -11.70 3.12 12.88
CA PHE A 168 -10.29 3.47 12.84
C PHE A 168 -9.63 2.91 11.57
N THR A 169 -8.91 3.78 10.86
CA THR A 169 -7.89 3.37 9.88
C THR A 169 -6.65 4.24 10.04
N GLN A 170 -5.48 3.67 9.75
CA GLN A 170 -4.21 4.40 9.77
C GLN A 170 -4.23 5.55 8.75
N SER A 171 -4.80 5.33 7.57
CA SER A 171 -4.91 6.34 6.52
C SER A 171 -5.74 7.55 6.95
N ASP A 172 -6.88 7.33 7.61
CA ASP A 172 -7.73 8.44 8.08
C ASP A 172 -7.09 9.19 9.24
N TRP A 173 -6.37 8.47 10.10
CA TRP A 173 -5.60 9.05 11.21
C TRP A 173 -4.49 9.97 10.73
N ASP A 174 -3.68 9.49 9.79
CA ASP A 174 -2.59 10.27 9.20
C ASP A 174 -3.14 11.43 8.35
N GLY A 175 -4.25 11.21 7.64
CA GLY A 175 -4.97 12.25 6.91
C GLY A 175 -5.50 13.37 7.81
N ALA A 176 -6.14 13.02 8.94
CA ALA A 176 -6.67 13.98 9.90
C ALA A 176 -5.56 14.81 10.56
N LYS A 177 -4.46 14.17 10.95
CA LYS A 177 -3.25 14.85 11.45
C LYS A 177 -2.68 15.81 10.42
N GLY A 178 -2.51 15.37 9.18
CA GLY A 178 -2.00 16.18 8.09
C GLY A 178 -2.89 17.39 7.78
N ALA A 179 -4.22 17.20 7.79
CA ALA A 179 -5.19 18.27 7.59
C ALA A 179 -5.13 19.32 8.70
N ALA A 180 -5.09 18.88 9.98
CA ALA A 180 -4.95 19.77 11.12
C ALA A 180 -3.62 20.55 11.07
N LEU A 181 -2.49 19.87 10.83
CA LEU A 181 -1.19 20.53 10.73
C LEU A 181 -1.16 21.56 9.59
N LYS A 182 -1.68 21.20 8.41
CA LYS A 182 -1.77 22.12 7.27
C LYS A 182 -2.66 23.32 7.58
N GLN A 183 -3.76 23.12 8.29
CA GLN A 183 -4.63 24.21 8.72
C GLN A 183 -3.88 25.16 9.65
N LEU A 184 -3.16 24.64 10.64
CA LEU A 184 -2.37 25.45 11.57
C LEU A 184 -1.28 26.26 10.84
N GLN A 185 -0.58 25.63 9.90
CA GLN A 185 0.47 26.23 9.08
C GLN A 185 -0.03 27.21 8.01
N SER A 186 -1.33 27.27 7.71
CA SER A 186 -1.87 28.11 6.63
C SER A 186 -1.72 29.63 6.87
N ARG A 187 -1.35 30.05 8.08
CA ARG A 187 -1.23 31.47 8.48
C ARG A 187 0.07 31.73 9.25
N ARG A 188 -0.04 32.22 10.49
CA ARG A 188 1.07 32.74 11.32
C ARG A 188 2.03 31.63 11.82
N TYR A 189 1.62 30.36 11.77
CA TYR A 189 2.33 29.24 12.41
C TYR A 189 3.06 28.33 11.41
N LEU A 190 3.86 28.89 10.51
CA LEU A 190 4.59 28.13 9.47
C LEU A 190 5.55 27.07 10.05
N GLY A 191 6.09 27.31 11.24
CA GLY A 191 6.98 26.38 11.95
C GLY A 191 6.25 25.36 12.83
N ALA A 192 4.91 25.28 12.75
CA ALA A 192 4.17 24.29 13.52
C ALA A 192 4.58 22.87 13.11
N LYS A 193 4.64 21.98 14.09
CA LYS A 193 4.95 20.56 13.92
C LYS A 193 4.15 19.74 14.92
N ILE A 194 3.90 18.48 14.57
CA ILE A 194 3.33 17.52 15.50
C ILE A 194 4.47 16.98 16.37
N THR A 195 4.28 16.97 17.69
CA THR A 195 5.21 16.35 18.64
C THR A 195 4.56 15.10 19.22
N SER A 196 5.25 13.97 19.13
CA SER A 196 4.89 12.70 19.78
C SER A 196 5.30 12.69 21.24
#